data_AF-A0A259IDX7-F1
#
_entry.id   AF-A0A259IDX7-F1
#
_cell.length_a   1.000
_cell.length_b   1.000
_cell.length_c   1.000
_cell.angle_alpha   90.00
_cell.angle_beta   90.00
_cell.angle_gamma   90.00
#
_symmetry.space_group_name_H-M   'P 1'
#
loop_
_entity.id
_entity.type
_entity.pdbx_description
1 polymer ?
#
loop_
_entity_poly.entity_id
_entity_poly.type
_entity_poly.pdbx_seq_one_letter_code
_entity_poly.pdbx_strand_id
1 'polypeptide(L)'
;MKRIFSESTTGFLVSIFSYSTLFYLNDWLTSHLAYGLGVNWIYLPAGLRLFLTLIFGLPGAIGIALASFMICYFGQFPPELITCIGIGLISGFAPYLARVFVLRNINILPDLSNLTLQNLVVCVLIFAALSAGLHQWWFALRGLDEAGSFNHFLVMMIGDVLGTVLLIGLIKYGLDLLKGFRPA
;
A
#
# COMPACT_ATOMS: atom_id res chain seq x y z
N MET A 1 -0.77 19.47 -22.00
CA MET A 1 -0.72 18.01 -22.29
C MET A 1 0.62 17.36 -21.91
N LYS A 2 1.78 17.83 -22.41
CA LYS A 2 3.11 17.27 -22.07
C LYS A 2 3.42 17.21 -20.56
N ARG A 3 3.07 18.25 -19.79
CA ARG A 3 3.33 18.33 -18.33
C ARG A 3 2.52 17.30 -17.51
N ILE A 4 1.24 17.14 -17.82
CA ILE A 4 0.34 16.17 -17.18
C ILE A 4 0.80 14.73 -17.49
N PHE A 5 1.21 14.47 -18.74
CA PHE A 5 1.74 13.16 -19.12
C PHE A 5 3.08 12.84 -18.41
N SER A 6 3.93 13.85 -18.21
CA SER A 6 5.17 13.73 -17.45
C SER A 6 4.90 13.38 -15.98
N GLU A 7 3.98 14.08 -15.32
CA GLU A 7 3.62 13.83 -13.91
C GLU A 7 2.99 12.44 -13.72
N SER A 8 2.13 12.01 -14.65
CA SER A 8 1.56 10.66 -14.67
C SER A 8 2.63 9.58 -14.83
N THR A 9 3.59 9.78 -15.74
CA THR A 9 4.68 8.83 -15.98
C THR A 9 5.60 8.76 -14.77
N THR A 10 5.93 9.89 -14.15
CA THR A 10 6.72 9.94 -12.92
C THR A 10 6.02 9.19 -11.79
N GLY A 11 4.73 9.45 -11.55
CA GLY A 11 3.99 8.77 -10.49
C GLY A 11 3.93 7.26 -10.68
N PHE A 12 3.74 6.80 -11.92
CA PHE A 12 3.78 5.38 -12.27
C PHE A 12 5.14 4.74 -11.98
N LEU A 13 6.23 5.32 -12.50
CA LEU A 13 7.58 4.77 -12.34
C LEU A 13 8.04 4.80 -10.87
N VAL A 14 7.86 5.93 -10.19
CA VAL A 14 8.21 6.07 -8.77
C VAL A 14 7.47 5.02 -7.95
N SER A 15 6.20 4.79 -8.24
CA SER A 15 5.39 3.81 -7.52
C SER A 15 5.89 2.38 -7.75
N ILE A 16 6.26 2.01 -8.98
CA ILE A 16 6.81 0.68 -9.26
C ILE A 16 8.08 0.44 -8.47
N PHE A 17 9.06 1.34 -8.60
CA PHE A 17 10.38 1.12 -8.01
C PHE A 17 10.33 1.20 -6.49
N SER A 18 9.72 2.24 -5.92
CA SER A 18 9.65 2.40 -4.47
C SER A 18 8.88 1.28 -3.80
N TYR A 19 7.75 0.85 -4.38
CA TYR A 19 6.96 -0.25 -3.83
C TYR A 19 7.72 -1.57 -3.91
N SER A 20 8.33 -1.89 -5.06
CA SER A 20 9.09 -3.13 -5.25
C SER A 20 10.28 -3.21 -4.29
N THR A 21 11.05 -2.12 -4.17
CA THR A 21 12.18 -2.06 -3.25
C THR A 21 11.72 -2.23 -1.80
N LEU A 22 10.68 -1.51 -1.38
CA LEU A 22 10.19 -1.60 0.00
C LEU A 22 9.59 -2.97 0.30
N PHE A 23 8.98 -3.64 -0.68
CA PHE A 23 8.46 -5.00 -0.53
C PHE A 23 9.57 -5.98 -0.15
N TYR A 24 10.66 -6.04 -0.92
CA TYR A 24 11.77 -6.95 -0.63
C TYR A 24 12.54 -6.56 0.64
N LEU A 25 12.66 -5.26 0.93
CA LEU A 25 13.23 -4.81 2.20
C LEU A 25 12.37 -5.22 3.39
N ASN A 26 11.04 -5.11 3.28
CA ASN A 26 10.12 -5.55 4.31
C ASN A 26 10.23 -7.05 4.51
N ASP A 27 10.20 -7.85 3.43
CA ASP A 27 10.34 -9.31 3.51
C ASP A 27 11.63 -9.74 4.24
N TRP A 28 12.75 -9.08 3.93
CA TRP A 28 14.01 -9.30 4.63
C TRP A 28 13.95 -8.93 6.13
N LEU A 29 13.41 -7.75 6.47
CA LEU A 29 13.35 -7.24 7.85
C LEU A 29 12.33 -7.97 8.72
N THR A 30 11.19 -8.37 8.14
CA THR A 30 10.02 -8.90 8.86
C THR A 30 9.82 -10.38 8.60
N SER A 31 10.83 -11.09 8.12
CA SER A 31 10.78 -12.54 7.85
C SER A 31 10.31 -13.36 9.06
N HIS A 32 10.67 -12.96 10.28
CA HIS A 32 10.22 -13.59 11.53
C HIS A 32 8.84 -13.14 12.02
N LEU A 33 8.22 -12.16 11.37
CA LEU A 33 6.91 -11.59 11.69
C LEU A 33 5.83 -12.01 10.66
N ALA A 34 6.16 -12.93 9.76
CA ALA A 34 5.21 -13.52 8.83
C ALA A 34 4.21 -14.42 9.56
N TYR A 35 2.92 -14.22 9.29
CA TYR A 35 1.84 -15.02 9.86
C TYR A 35 1.32 -16.06 8.86
N GLY A 36 1.32 -15.72 7.57
CA GLY A 36 0.82 -16.57 6.49
C GLY A 36 1.10 -15.96 5.12
N LEU A 37 0.51 -16.55 4.07
CA LEU A 37 0.80 -16.16 2.69
C LEU A 37 0.41 -14.69 2.43
N GLY A 38 1.43 -13.84 2.25
CA GLY A 38 1.24 -12.40 2.03
C GLY A 38 0.72 -11.63 3.26
N VAL A 39 0.74 -12.23 4.45
CA VAL A 39 0.24 -11.62 5.69
C VAL A 39 1.37 -11.51 6.72
N ASN A 40 1.69 -10.27 7.09
CA ASN A 40 2.71 -9.93 8.06
C ASN A 40 2.13 -9.09 9.20
N TRP A 41 2.64 -9.27 10.42
CA TRP A 41 2.23 -8.44 11.57
C TRP A 41 2.66 -6.98 11.45
N ILE A 42 3.70 -6.70 10.67
CA ILE A 42 4.13 -5.35 10.31
C ILE A 42 4.39 -5.36 8.81
N TYR A 43 3.65 -4.54 8.05
CA TYR A 43 3.78 -4.50 6.60
C TYR A 43 4.00 -3.06 6.12
N LEU A 44 5.27 -2.62 6.10
CA LEU A 44 5.64 -1.27 5.66
C LEU A 44 5.14 -0.90 4.25
N PRO A 45 5.10 -1.83 3.27
CA PRO A 45 4.57 -1.54 1.94
C PRO A 45 3.12 -1.05 1.96
N ALA A 46 2.32 -1.38 2.98
CA ALA A 46 0.96 -0.87 3.14
C ALA A 46 0.91 0.67 3.20
N GLY A 47 1.75 1.26 4.04
CA GLY A 47 1.83 2.71 4.16
C GLY A 47 2.22 3.36 2.86
N LEU A 48 3.20 2.76 2.16
CA LEU A 48 3.70 3.31 0.91
C LEU A 48 2.63 3.25 -0.19
N ARG A 49 1.85 2.16 -0.25
CA ARG A 49 0.70 2.05 -1.16
C ARG A 49 -0.31 3.17 -0.93
N LEU A 50 -0.63 3.47 0.33
CA LEU A 50 -1.52 4.57 0.67
C LEU A 50 -0.93 5.92 0.26
N PHE A 51 0.33 6.20 0.60
CA PHE A 51 0.98 7.47 0.26
C PHE A 51 1.09 7.71 -1.25
N LEU A 52 1.56 6.72 -1.99
CA LEU A 52 1.74 6.82 -3.44
C LEU A 52 0.41 7.08 -4.16
N THR A 53 -0.67 6.43 -3.72
CA THR A 53 -2.00 6.67 -4.30
C THR A 53 -2.63 7.98 -3.86
N LEU A 54 -2.32 8.48 -2.66
CA LEU A 54 -2.73 9.81 -2.23
C LEU A 54 -2.05 10.90 -3.07
N ILE A 55 -0.74 10.78 -3.30
CA ILE A 55 0.08 11.76 -4.03
C ILE A 55 -0.16 11.67 -5.55
N PHE A 56 -0.04 10.47 -6.13
CA PHE A 56 -0.06 10.28 -7.58
C PHE A 56 -1.42 9.84 -8.12
N GLY A 57 -2.41 9.54 -7.26
CA GLY A 57 -3.73 9.11 -7.69
C GLY A 57 -3.70 7.80 -8.48
N LEU A 58 -4.40 7.79 -9.62
CA LEU A 58 -4.54 6.63 -10.50
C LEU A 58 -3.19 6.13 -11.06
N PRO A 59 -2.29 6.99 -11.58
CA PRO A 59 -0.94 6.56 -12.00
C PRO A 59 -0.17 5.77 -10.93
N GLY A 60 -0.25 6.18 -9.66
CA GLY A 60 0.39 5.47 -8.56
C GLY A 60 -0.26 4.10 -8.30
N ALA A 61 -1.60 4.04 -8.35
CA ALA A 61 -2.36 2.79 -8.21
C ALA A 61 -1.99 1.77 -9.29
N ILE A 62 -1.88 2.21 -10.55
CA ILE A 62 -1.48 1.36 -11.68
C ILE A 62 -0.04 0.87 -11.50
N GLY A 63 0.87 1.75 -11.05
CA GLY A 63 2.26 1.38 -10.78
C GLY A 63 2.39 0.31 -9.69
N ILE A 64 1.68 0.48 -8.57
CA ILE A 64 1.62 -0.52 -7.49
C ILE A 64 1.03 -1.83 -8.00
N ALA A 65 -0.04 -1.77 -8.81
CA ALA A 65 -0.69 -2.96 -9.33
C ALA A 65 0.24 -3.78 -10.23
N LEU A 66 0.97 -3.09 -11.12
CA LEU A 66 1.96 -3.74 -11.98
C LEU A 66 3.11 -4.33 -11.15
N ALA A 67 3.65 -3.59 -10.19
CA ALA A 67 4.71 -4.08 -9.32
C ALA A 67 4.28 -5.31 -8.53
N SER A 68 3.09 -5.26 -7.92
CA SER A 68 2.52 -6.38 -7.16
C SER A 68 2.26 -7.61 -8.03
N PHE A 69 1.79 -7.42 -9.26
CA PHE A 69 1.65 -8.49 -10.24
C PHE A 69 3.00 -9.13 -10.57
N MET A 70 4.02 -8.32 -10.86
CA MET A 70 5.37 -8.80 -11.18
C MET A 70 6.00 -9.56 -10.01
N ILE A 71 5.88 -9.05 -8.79
CA ILE A 71 6.36 -9.70 -7.57
C ILE A 71 5.69 -11.06 -7.38
N CYS A 72 4.37 -11.13 -7.56
CA CYS A 72 3.62 -12.38 -7.47
C CYS A 72 4.03 -13.38 -8.56
N TYR A 73 4.11 -12.92 -9.81
CA TYR A 73 4.33 -13.77 -10.97
C TYR A 73 5.76 -14.33 -11.05
N PHE A 74 6.76 -13.56 -10.62
CA PHE A 74 8.17 -13.99 -10.61
C PHE A 74 8.65 -14.51 -9.24
N GLY A 75 7.75 -14.63 -8.27
CA GLY A 75 8.07 -15.11 -6.92
C GLY A 75 8.36 -16.61 -6.83
N GLN A 76 8.61 -17.10 -5.61
CA GLN A 76 9.16 -18.46 -5.38
C GLN A 76 8.19 -19.61 -5.70
N PHE A 77 6.89 -19.36 -5.82
CA PHE A 77 5.90 -20.31 -6.34
C PHE A 77 4.86 -19.51 -7.11
N PRO A 78 4.94 -19.42 -8.45
CA PRO A 78 4.03 -18.56 -9.21
C PRO A 78 2.60 -19.03 -9.00
N PRO A 79 1.74 -18.25 -8.33
CA PRO A 79 0.33 -18.53 -8.32
C PRO A 79 -0.18 -18.50 -9.77
N GLU A 80 -1.25 -19.24 -10.04
CA GLU A 80 -1.92 -19.19 -11.34
C GLU A 80 -2.12 -17.73 -11.80
N LEU A 81 -1.94 -17.45 -13.10
CA LEU A 81 -1.94 -16.10 -13.67
C LEU A 81 -3.10 -15.21 -13.16
N ILE A 82 -4.30 -15.79 -13.06
CA ILE A 82 -5.50 -15.12 -12.57
C ILE A 82 -5.31 -14.62 -11.14
N THR A 83 -4.72 -15.44 -10.26
CA THR A 83 -4.44 -15.10 -8.86
C THR A 83 -3.52 -13.88 -8.77
N CYS A 84 -2.43 -13.85 -9.56
CA CYS A 84 -1.51 -12.70 -9.55
C CYS A 84 -2.13 -11.43 -10.12
N ILE A 85 -2.97 -11.53 -11.16
CA ILE A 85 -3.71 -10.36 -11.67
C ILE A 85 -4.60 -9.79 -10.56
N GLY A 86 -5.33 -10.64 -9.85
CA GLY A 86 -6.18 -10.20 -8.74
C GLY A 86 -5.39 -9.54 -7.61
N ILE A 87 -4.28 -10.14 -7.17
CA ILE A 87 -3.39 -9.56 -6.16
C ILE A 87 -2.87 -8.19 -6.60
N GLY A 88 -2.43 -8.08 -7.86
CA GLY A 88 -1.98 -6.82 -8.45
C GLY A 88 -3.05 -5.75 -8.39
N LEU A 89 -4.23 -6.05 -8.94
CA LEU A 89 -5.35 -5.12 -8.95
C LEU A 89 -5.76 -4.70 -7.53
N ILE A 90 -5.91 -5.64 -6.60
CA ILE A 90 -6.31 -5.31 -5.23
C ILE A 90 -5.25 -4.44 -4.55
N SER A 91 -3.96 -4.79 -4.69
CA SER A 91 -2.86 -4.05 -4.08
C SER A 91 -2.81 -2.58 -4.51
N GLY A 92 -3.03 -2.30 -5.79
CA GLY A 92 -3.03 -0.93 -6.32
C GLY A 92 -4.34 -0.18 -6.11
N PHE A 93 -5.48 -0.84 -6.30
CA PHE A 93 -6.79 -0.18 -6.32
C PHE A 93 -7.49 -0.10 -4.97
N ALA A 94 -7.18 -0.97 -3.99
CA ALA A 94 -7.70 -0.84 -2.63
C ALA A 94 -7.37 0.53 -1.98
N PRO A 95 -6.10 0.99 -1.96
CA PRO A 95 -5.76 2.31 -1.42
C PRO A 95 -6.34 3.46 -2.27
N TYR A 96 -6.45 3.28 -3.59
CA TYR A 96 -7.10 4.27 -4.45
C TYR A 96 -8.61 4.41 -4.16
N LEU A 97 -9.30 3.29 -3.93
CA LEU A 97 -10.71 3.30 -3.56
C LEU A 97 -10.90 3.92 -2.17
N ALA A 98 -10.03 3.60 -1.22
CA ALA A 98 -10.00 4.24 0.10
C ALA A 98 -9.86 5.76 -0.03
N ARG A 99 -8.93 6.23 -0.86
CA ARG A 99 -8.76 7.65 -1.19
C ARG A 99 -10.05 8.26 -1.75
N VAL A 100 -10.67 7.66 -2.76
CA VAL A 100 -11.89 8.19 -3.38
C VAL A 100 -13.05 8.24 -2.37
N PHE A 101 -13.20 7.20 -1.55
CA PHE A 101 -14.22 7.14 -0.52
C PHE A 101 -14.01 8.22 0.54
N VAL A 102 -12.77 8.39 1.01
CA VAL A 102 -12.41 9.41 1.99
C VAL A 102 -12.63 10.81 1.42
N LEU A 103 -12.13 11.12 0.21
CA LEU A 103 -12.31 12.43 -0.43
C LEU A 103 -13.79 12.80 -0.65
N ARG A 104 -14.66 11.82 -0.87
CA ARG A 104 -16.11 12.06 -1.08
C ARG A 104 -16.88 12.25 0.22
N ASN A 105 -16.51 11.55 1.29
CA ASN A 105 -17.28 11.53 2.55
C ASN A 105 -16.68 12.43 3.63
N ILE A 106 -15.38 12.68 3.57
CA ILE A 106 -14.62 13.56 4.45
C ILE A 106 -14.12 14.66 3.52
N ASN A 107 -14.47 15.93 3.78
CA ASN A 107 -14.15 17.08 2.92
C ASN A 107 -12.64 17.38 2.84
N ILE A 108 -11.83 16.39 2.45
CA ILE A 108 -10.40 16.49 2.20
C ILE A 108 -10.24 17.01 0.79
N LEU A 109 -9.45 18.06 0.64
CA LEU A 109 -9.16 18.66 -0.65
C LEU A 109 -8.33 17.68 -1.50
N PRO A 110 -8.52 17.67 -2.83
CA PRO A 110 -7.76 16.78 -3.72
C PRO A 110 -6.25 16.96 -3.68
N ASP A 111 -5.78 18.13 -3.23
CA ASP A 111 -4.37 18.50 -3.05
C ASP A 111 -3.81 18.10 -1.67
N LEU A 112 -4.63 17.49 -0.81
CA LEU A 112 -4.30 17.06 0.56
C LEU A 112 -3.85 18.22 1.47
N SER A 113 -4.14 19.47 1.11
CA SER A 113 -3.68 20.66 1.86
C SER A 113 -4.34 20.79 3.25
N ASN A 114 -5.54 20.24 3.43
CA ASN A 114 -6.29 20.26 4.70
C ASN A 114 -6.25 18.93 5.45
N LEU A 115 -5.23 18.10 5.22
CA LEU A 115 -5.13 16.78 5.81
C LEU A 115 -4.72 16.87 7.28
N THR A 116 -5.69 16.69 8.19
CA THR A 116 -5.44 16.63 9.64
C THR A 116 -4.97 15.24 10.06
N LEU A 117 -4.33 15.13 11.22
CA LEU A 117 -3.93 13.83 11.79
C LEU A 117 -5.14 12.89 11.96
N GLN A 118 -6.29 13.43 12.37
CA GLN A 118 -7.52 12.66 12.53
C GLN A 118 -8.01 12.10 11.19
N ASN A 119 -8.01 12.94 10.14
CA ASN A 119 -8.39 12.53 8.79
C ASN A 119 -7.43 11.48 8.22
N LEU A 120 -6.13 11.60 8.52
CA LEU A 120 -5.13 10.60 8.16
C LEU A 120 -5.42 9.25 8.84
N VAL A 121 -5.68 9.24 10.15
CA VAL A 121 -6.01 8.01 10.89
C VAL A 121 -7.24 7.33 10.31
N VAL A 122 -8.31 8.08 10.02
CA VAL A 122 -9.52 7.53 9.39
C VAL A 122 -9.21 6.95 8.00
N CYS A 123 -8.38 7.64 7.22
CA CYS A 123 -7.94 7.17 5.91
C CYS A 123 -7.16 5.84 6.02
N VAL A 124 -6.22 5.74 6.98
CA VAL A 124 -5.45 4.52 7.24
C VAL A 124 -6.36 3.37 7.64
N LEU A 125 -7.35 3.59 8.51
CA LEU A 125 -8.28 2.55 8.94
C LEU A 125 -9.17 2.04 7.80
N ILE A 126 -9.73 2.96 6.99
CA ILE A 126 -10.55 2.60 5.82
C ILE A 126 -9.69 1.84 4.80
N PHE A 127 -8.48 2.33 4.52
CA PHE A 127 -7.53 1.65 3.65
C PHE A 127 -7.19 0.25 4.14
N ALA A 128 -6.82 0.08 5.42
CA ALA A 128 -6.43 -1.21 5.97
C ALA A 128 -7.60 -2.20 5.92
N ALA A 129 -8.82 -1.77 6.24
CA ALA A 129 -10.02 -2.60 6.14
C ALA A 129 -10.33 -3.02 4.69
N LEU A 130 -10.25 -2.09 3.73
CA LEU A 130 -10.47 -2.39 2.31
C LEU A 130 -9.36 -3.30 1.74
N SER A 131 -8.11 -3.01 2.08
CA SER A 131 -6.93 -3.79 1.66
C SER A 131 -7.03 -5.21 2.18
N ALA A 132 -7.15 -5.40 3.49
CA ALA A 132 -7.27 -6.73 4.09
C ALA A 132 -8.53 -7.46 3.60
N GLY A 133 -9.67 -6.78 3.55
CA GLY A 133 -10.95 -7.38 3.14
C GLY A 133 -10.91 -7.91 1.71
N LEU A 134 -10.41 -7.11 0.76
CA LEU A 134 -10.33 -7.50 -0.64
C LEU A 134 -9.31 -8.63 -0.87
N HIS A 135 -8.15 -8.59 -0.21
CA HIS A 135 -7.15 -9.65 -0.34
C HIS A 135 -7.66 -10.97 0.22
N GLN A 136 -8.22 -10.97 1.43
CA GLN A 136 -8.72 -12.21 2.03
C GLN A 136 -9.94 -12.75 1.30
N TRP A 137 -10.83 -11.88 0.81
CA TRP A 137 -11.93 -12.31 -0.05
C TRP A 137 -11.41 -12.96 -1.34
N TRP A 138 -10.39 -12.37 -1.97
CA TRP A 138 -9.75 -12.93 -3.16
C TRP A 138 -9.09 -14.27 -2.87
N PHE A 139 -8.34 -14.38 -1.77
CA PHE A 139 -7.68 -15.63 -1.38
C PHE A 139 -8.69 -16.75 -1.07
N ALA A 140 -9.80 -16.42 -0.42
CA ALA A 140 -10.89 -17.36 -0.19
C ALA A 140 -11.53 -17.86 -1.50
N LEU A 141 -11.77 -16.95 -2.47
CA LEU A 141 -12.31 -17.32 -3.78
C LEU A 141 -11.36 -18.21 -4.60
N ARG A 142 -10.05 -18.04 -4.41
CA ARG A 142 -9.02 -18.81 -5.11
C ARG A 142 -8.67 -20.13 -4.41
N GLY A 143 -9.22 -20.38 -3.22
CA GLY A 143 -8.98 -21.59 -2.45
C GLY A 143 -7.51 -21.77 -2.06
N LEU A 144 -6.80 -20.66 -1.75
CA LEU A 144 -5.41 -20.74 -1.33
C LEU A 144 -5.32 -21.29 0.11
N ASP A 145 -4.49 -22.33 0.30
CA ASP A 145 -4.22 -22.90 1.62
C ASP A 145 -3.60 -21.84 2.54
N GLU A 146 -3.97 -21.87 3.82
CA GLU A 146 -3.54 -20.91 4.84
C GLU A 146 -3.79 -19.43 4.48
N ALA A 147 -4.86 -19.15 3.76
CA ALA A 147 -5.31 -17.78 3.45
C ALA A 147 -6.84 -17.69 3.43
N GLY A 148 -7.38 -16.46 3.42
CA GLY A 148 -8.82 -16.22 3.28
C GLY A 148 -9.67 -16.44 4.53
N SER A 149 -9.05 -16.67 5.70
CA SER A 149 -9.77 -16.79 6.97
C SER A 149 -9.94 -15.44 7.69
N PHE A 150 -10.87 -15.38 8.65
CA PHE A 150 -11.08 -14.17 9.46
C PHE A 150 -9.85 -13.77 10.28
N ASN A 151 -9.03 -14.75 10.73
CA ASN A 151 -7.78 -14.46 11.43
C ASN A 151 -6.78 -13.77 10.50
N HIS A 152 -6.63 -14.24 9.25
CA HIS A 152 -5.77 -13.60 8.26
C HIS A 152 -6.23 -12.17 7.94
N PHE A 153 -7.55 -11.94 7.91
CA PHE A 153 -8.10 -10.59 7.76
C PHE A 153 -7.67 -9.67 8.89
N LEU A 154 -7.81 -10.10 10.15
CA LEU A 154 -7.42 -9.28 11.30
C LEU A 154 -5.92 -9.01 11.34
N VAL A 155 -5.09 -10.04 11.12
CA VAL A 155 -3.63 -9.87 11.13
C VAL A 155 -3.19 -8.96 10.00
N MET A 156 -3.74 -9.12 8.79
CA MET A 156 -3.42 -8.23 7.67
C MET A 156 -3.87 -6.79 7.92
N MET A 157 -5.05 -6.59 8.50
CA MET A 157 -5.55 -5.26 8.87
C MET A 157 -4.63 -4.60 9.90
N ILE A 158 -4.23 -5.33 10.95
CA ILE A 158 -3.29 -4.83 11.97
C ILE A 158 -1.93 -4.53 11.34
N GLY A 159 -1.42 -5.42 10.50
CA GLY A 159 -0.16 -5.25 9.79
C GLY A 159 -0.16 -4.04 8.85
N ASP A 160 -1.25 -3.80 8.14
CA ASP A 160 -1.44 -2.63 7.28
C ASP A 160 -1.49 -1.34 8.12
N VAL A 161 -2.19 -1.34 9.26
CA VAL A 161 -2.23 -0.17 10.18
C VAL A 161 -0.85 0.10 10.78
N LEU A 162 -0.21 -0.90 11.39
CA LEU A 162 1.09 -0.75 12.04
C LEU A 162 2.18 -0.36 11.04
N GLY A 163 2.21 -1.04 9.89
CA GLY A 163 3.14 -0.72 8.81
C GLY A 163 2.97 0.69 8.28
N THR A 164 1.73 1.16 8.16
CA THR A 164 1.45 2.55 7.74
C THR A 164 1.90 3.57 8.79
N VAL A 165 1.54 3.37 10.06
CA VAL A 165 1.95 4.27 11.15
C VAL A 165 3.48 4.32 11.28
N LEU A 166 4.14 3.18 11.19
CA LEU A 166 5.60 3.09 11.24
C LEU A 166 6.24 3.85 10.08
N LEU A 167 5.74 3.67 8.85
CA LEU A 167 6.27 4.39 7.69
C LEU A 167 6.07 5.91 7.82
N ILE A 168 4.91 6.37 8.29
CA ILE A 168 4.67 7.79 8.59
C ILE A 168 5.69 8.31 9.59
N GLY A 169 5.93 7.55 10.67
CA GLY A 169 6.93 7.87 11.70
C GLY A 169 8.35 7.98 11.13
N LEU A 170 8.76 7.03 10.29
CA LEU A 170 10.06 7.01 9.64
C LEU A 170 10.26 8.20 8.70
N ILE A 171 9.25 8.53 7.88
CA ILE A 171 9.29 9.69 6.98
C ILE A 171 9.43 10.98 7.81
N LYS A 172 8.61 11.14 8.86
CA LYS A 172 8.66 12.33 9.72
C LYS A 172 10.02 12.46 10.40
N TYR A 173 10.53 11.38 10.99
CA TYR A 173 11.84 11.37 11.64
C TYR A 173 12.97 11.71 10.66
N GLY A 174 12.95 11.14 9.45
CA GLY A 174 13.92 11.46 8.40
C GLY A 174 13.88 12.93 7.98
N LEU A 175 12.68 13.53 7.89
CA LEU A 175 12.52 14.95 7.60
C LEU A 175 13.05 15.85 8.73
N ASP A 176 12.80 15.46 9.99
CA ASP A 176 13.27 16.22 11.15
C ASP A 176 14.80 16.18 11.26
N LEU A 177 15.43 15.04 10.95
CA LEU A 177 16.89 14.95 10.80
C LEU A 177 17.40 15.88 9.70
N LEU A 178 16.81 15.85 8.51
CA LEU A 178 17.22 16.72 7.38
C LEU A 178 17.07 18.21 7.70
N LYS A 179 16.04 18.59 8.46
CA LYS A 179 15.87 19.97 8.94
C LYS A 179 16.95 20.33 9.98
N GLY A 180 17.31 19.41 10.86
CA GLY A 180 18.43 19.58 11.80
C GLY A 180 19.79 19.76 11.11
N PHE A 181 19.95 19.28 9.88
CA PHE A 181 21.17 19.43 9.08
C PHE A 181 21.20 20.66 8.15
N ARG A 182 20.14 21.48 8.08
CA ARG A 182 20.20 22.74 7.32
C ARG A 182 20.91 23.81 8.14
N PRO A 183 22.10 24.30 7.74
CA PRO A 183 22.67 25.50 8.35
C PRO A 183 21.75 26.69 8.07
N ALA A 184 21.57 27.54 9.08
CA ALA A 184 20.77 28.76 9.03
C ALA A 184 21.27 29.76 7.98
#